data_AF-F0X1U4-F1
#
_entry.id   AF-F0X1U4-F1
#
_cell.length_a   1.000
_cell.length_b   1.000
_cell.length_c   1.000
_cell.angle_alpha   90.00
_cell.angle_beta   90.00
_cell.angle_gamma   90.00
#
_symmetry.space_group_name_H-M   'P 1'
#
loop_
_entity.id
_entity.type
_entity.pdbx_description
1 polymer ?
#
loop_
_entity_poly.entity_id
_entity_poly.type
_entity_poly.pdbx_seq_one_letter_code
_entity_poly.pdbx_strand_id
1 'polypeptide(L)'
;MTSRLLIAGNSRVGKKTFLSNLQDFVKKKNQTSAEDDLTLHLETKYYSADVKIDVCTLPDNFSADSCRPVFEKTYEGIIFVINRNDRSTFVNVCDAMRSIGEDFKPDISLMIVSSSSTISGNSACATAELESFCLENCMELIDIDGEGKSTLNGDDTQCRGLSRVLEALQSTMWTSMQKIVPKTKDEKSIVSASESLKDDTDALDGGLEAFESLLLQVQQVRENGSKVSHEIRRRDAEQVAIKLWNLLGCEDD
;
A
#
# COMPACT_ATOMS: atom_id res chain seq x y z
N MET A 1 -5.94 3.37 17.77
CA MET A 1 -4.72 2.54 17.86
C MET A 1 -3.63 3.22 17.05
N THR A 2 -2.35 2.85 17.22
CA THR A 2 -1.25 3.48 16.48
C THR A 2 -0.64 2.47 15.54
N SER A 3 -0.73 2.74 14.24
CA SER A 3 -0.10 1.92 13.21
C SER A 3 1.41 2.06 13.21
N ARG A 4 2.09 0.93 13.00
CA ARG A 4 3.56 0.85 13.05
C ARG A 4 4.11 0.01 11.91
N LEU A 5 5.18 0.52 11.32
CA LEU A 5 6.00 -0.14 10.31
C LEU A 5 7.43 -0.27 10.81
N LEU A 6 7.99 -1.48 10.71
CA LEU A 6 9.39 -1.75 11.03
C LEU A 6 10.24 -1.76 9.76
N ILE A 7 11.30 -0.97 9.72
CA ILE A 7 12.34 -1.05 8.68
C ILE A 7 13.59 -1.68 9.27
N ALA A 8 13.95 -2.88 8.82
CA ALA A 8 15.07 -3.67 9.35
C ALA A 8 16.11 -3.99 8.27
N GLY A 9 17.34 -4.28 8.69
CA GLY A 9 18.44 -4.64 7.81
C GLY A 9 19.80 -4.34 8.46
N ASN A 10 20.89 -4.81 7.87
CA ASN A 10 22.23 -4.59 8.41
C ASN A 10 22.64 -3.11 8.46
N SER A 11 23.78 -2.85 9.09
CA SER A 11 24.42 -1.54 9.01
C SER A 11 24.73 -1.18 7.56
N ARG A 12 24.53 0.10 7.21
CA ARG A 12 24.95 0.68 5.91
C ARG A 12 24.27 0.14 4.64
N VAL A 13 23.22 -0.68 4.74
CA VAL A 13 22.39 -1.11 3.59
C VAL A 13 21.49 -0.01 3.01
N GLY A 14 21.65 1.25 3.44
CA GLY A 14 20.88 2.37 2.92
C GLY A 14 19.49 2.58 3.56
N LYS A 15 19.17 1.95 4.71
CA LYS A 15 17.85 2.11 5.38
C LYS A 15 17.39 3.56 5.54
N LYS A 16 18.29 4.45 6.00
CA LYS A 16 17.98 5.88 6.19
C LYS A 16 17.75 6.61 4.87
N THR A 17 18.58 6.32 3.86
CA THR A 17 18.43 6.86 2.51
C THR A 17 17.11 6.40 1.89
N PHE A 18 16.77 5.13 2.03
CA PHE A 18 15.49 4.57 1.59
C PHE A 18 14.31 5.27 2.29
N LEU A 19 14.35 5.40 3.61
CA LEU A 19 13.31 6.07 4.38
C LEU A 19 13.10 7.53 3.94
N SER A 20 14.19 8.30 3.84
CA SER A 20 14.16 9.68 3.36
C SER A 20 13.56 9.76 1.96
N ASN A 21 13.99 8.88 1.04
CA ASN A 21 13.46 8.86 -0.33
C ASN A 21 11.97 8.51 -0.37
N LEU A 22 11.52 7.55 0.46
CA LEU A 22 10.12 7.18 0.57
C LEU A 22 9.28 8.34 1.12
N GLN A 23 9.74 9.01 2.17
CA GLN A 23 9.06 10.17 2.74
C GLN A 23 8.98 11.32 1.75
N ASP A 24 10.06 11.64 1.06
CA ASP A 24 10.07 12.67 0.02
C ASP A 24 9.13 12.32 -1.14
N PHE A 25 9.09 11.04 -1.52
CA PHE A 25 8.19 10.55 -2.55
C PHE A 25 6.71 10.71 -2.14
N VAL A 26 6.38 10.39 -0.89
CA VAL A 26 5.03 10.57 -0.32
C VAL A 26 4.67 12.06 -0.22
N LYS A 27 5.57 12.90 0.31
CA LYS A 27 5.35 14.36 0.40
C LYS A 27 5.08 14.99 -0.96
N LYS A 28 5.83 14.59 -1.99
CA LYS A 28 5.61 15.02 -3.38
C LYS A 28 4.23 14.61 -3.90
N LYS A 29 3.76 13.40 -3.58
CA LYS A 29 2.45 12.90 -4.01
C LYS A 29 1.30 13.60 -3.28
N ASN A 30 1.44 13.84 -1.98
CA ASN A 30 0.40 14.45 -1.14
C ASN A 30 0.42 15.99 -1.16
N GLN A 31 1.45 16.62 -1.73
CA GLN A 31 1.64 18.08 -1.71
C GLN A 31 1.73 18.67 -0.28
N THR A 32 2.26 17.90 0.68
CA THR A 32 2.32 18.26 2.11
C THR A 32 3.75 18.61 2.55
N SER A 33 3.88 19.60 3.45
CA SER A 33 5.18 20.11 3.95
C SER A 33 5.55 19.67 5.38
N ALA A 34 4.82 18.74 5.99
CA ALA A 34 5.04 18.40 7.42
C ALA A 34 6.39 17.70 7.68
N GLU A 35 7.02 18.06 8.81
CA GLU A 35 8.35 17.63 9.28
C GLU A 35 8.26 16.69 10.51
N ASP A 36 7.72 15.49 10.35
CA ASP A 36 7.98 14.40 11.32
C ASP A 36 8.83 13.32 10.63
N ASP A 37 10.08 13.18 11.06
CA ASP A 37 11.09 12.31 10.44
C ASP A 37 10.79 10.81 10.65
N LEU A 38 9.87 10.46 11.55
CA LEU A 38 9.53 9.07 11.88
C LEU A 38 8.04 8.73 11.73
N THR A 39 7.28 9.58 11.06
CA THR A 39 5.87 9.30 10.72
C THR A 39 5.67 9.38 9.21
N LEU A 40 4.97 8.39 8.65
CA LEU A 40 4.59 8.34 7.24
C LEU A 40 3.10 8.63 7.11
N HIS A 41 2.78 9.76 6.48
CA HIS A 41 1.41 10.16 6.20
C HIS A 41 0.94 9.54 4.87
N LEU A 42 0.20 8.43 4.94
CA LEU A 42 -0.37 7.79 3.76
C LEU A 42 -1.71 8.44 3.44
N GLU A 43 -1.88 8.91 2.20
CA GLU A 43 -3.15 9.48 1.73
C GLU A 43 -3.57 8.82 0.41
N THR A 44 -4.84 8.43 0.33
CA THR A 44 -5.49 7.95 -0.89
C THR A 44 -6.73 8.79 -1.19
N LYS A 45 -7.51 8.43 -2.22
CA LYS A 45 -8.80 9.07 -2.47
C LYS A 45 -9.83 8.85 -1.34
N TYR A 46 -9.65 7.80 -0.54
CA TYR A 46 -10.69 7.31 0.37
C TYR A 46 -10.31 7.44 1.84
N TYR A 47 -9.02 7.43 2.15
CA TYR A 47 -8.54 7.44 3.52
C TYR A 47 -7.18 8.10 3.67
N SER A 48 -6.89 8.57 4.88
CA SER A 48 -5.57 8.94 5.36
C SER A 48 -5.15 8.03 6.52
N ALA A 49 -3.85 7.82 6.71
CA ALA A 49 -3.32 7.03 7.83
C ALA A 49 -1.93 7.55 8.23
N ASP A 50 -1.74 7.77 9.54
CA ASP A 50 -0.44 8.11 10.12
C ASP A 50 0.26 6.84 10.65
N VAL A 51 1.30 6.41 9.95
CA VAL A 51 2.05 5.19 10.29
C VAL A 51 3.39 5.56 10.92
N LYS A 52 3.64 5.14 12.17
CA LYS A 52 4.93 5.35 12.84
C LYS A 52 5.97 4.38 12.32
N ILE A 53 7.18 4.89 12.09
CA ILE A 53 8.30 4.11 11.57
C ILE A 53 9.32 3.88 12.69
N ASP A 54 9.64 2.61 12.92
CA ASP A 54 10.81 2.22 13.71
C ASP A 54 11.89 1.68 12.76
N VAL A 55 13.15 2.10 12.95
CA VAL A 55 14.29 1.61 12.16
C VAL A 55 15.19 0.74 13.04
N CYS A 56 15.36 -0.52 12.65
CA CYS A 56 16.19 -1.49 13.35
C CYS A 56 17.44 -1.86 12.55
N THR A 57 18.59 -1.94 13.23
CA THR A 57 19.82 -2.47 12.65
C THR A 57 20.00 -3.91 13.08
N LEU A 58 20.01 -4.83 12.11
CA LEU A 58 20.33 -6.23 12.35
C LEU A 58 21.84 -6.36 12.57
N PRO A 59 22.30 -6.97 13.67
CA PRO A 59 23.71 -7.24 13.89
C PRO A 59 24.20 -8.33 12.93
N ASP A 60 25.49 -8.31 12.58
CA ASP A 60 26.08 -9.24 11.62
C ASP A 60 26.14 -10.70 12.13
N ASN A 61 25.97 -10.88 13.44
CA ASN A 61 25.90 -12.15 14.16
C ASN A 61 24.53 -12.28 14.83
N PHE A 62 23.47 -12.32 14.03
CA PHE A 62 22.10 -12.31 14.52
C PHE A 62 21.87 -13.36 15.63
N SER A 63 21.52 -12.87 16.82
CA SER A 63 21.01 -13.67 17.94
C SER A 63 19.63 -13.12 18.29
N ALA A 64 18.66 -14.01 18.45
CA ALA A 64 17.26 -13.65 18.74
C ALA A 64 17.13 -12.69 19.93
N ASP A 65 18.01 -12.80 20.92
CA ASP A 65 18.02 -11.95 22.10
C ASP A 65 18.37 -10.48 21.81
N SER A 66 19.14 -10.20 20.76
CA SER A 66 19.63 -8.84 20.45
C SER A 66 18.56 -7.93 19.84
N CYS A 67 17.51 -8.49 19.24
CA CYS A 67 16.43 -7.74 18.60
C CYS A 67 15.09 -7.83 19.36
N ARG A 68 15.06 -8.53 20.49
CA ARG A 68 13.87 -8.75 21.31
C ARG A 68 13.12 -7.46 21.69
N PRO A 69 13.78 -6.34 22.08
CA PRO A 69 13.07 -5.10 22.41
C PRO A 69 12.38 -4.43 21.22
N VAL A 70 12.86 -4.71 20.00
CA VAL A 70 12.23 -4.19 18.78
C VAL A 70 10.92 -4.92 18.56
N PHE A 71 10.92 -6.25 18.66
CA PHE A 71 9.74 -7.10 18.44
C PHE A 71 8.75 -7.15 19.63
N GLU A 72 9.02 -6.46 20.74
CA GLU A 72 8.04 -6.27 21.82
C GLU A 72 6.85 -5.39 21.40
N LYS A 73 7.02 -4.58 20.35
CA LYS A 73 5.93 -3.79 19.77
C LYS A 73 5.19 -4.61 18.71
N THR A 74 3.89 -4.37 18.60
CA THR A 74 3.09 -4.88 17.49
C THR A 74 3.34 -4.02 16.25
N TYR A 75 3.75 -4.66 15.16
CA TYR A 75 3.89 -4.03 13.85
C TYR A 75 2.87 -4.60 12.88
N GLU A 76 2.20 -3.72 12.14
CA GLU A 76 1.27 -4.09 11.06
C GLU A 76 2.06 -4.32 9.75
N GLY A 77 3.28 -3.79 9.64
CA GLY A 77 4.13 -4.02 8.48
C GLY A 77 5.61 -4.13 8.80
N ILE A 78 6.33 -4.87 7.96
CA ILE A 78 7.80 -4.99 8.00
C ILE A 78 8.41 -4.80 6.62
N ILE A 79 9.54 -4.10 6.57
CA ILE A 79 10.35 -3.89 5.38
C ILE A 79 11.79 -4.28 5.71
N PHE A 80 12.31 -5.31 5.04
CA PHE A 80 13.73 -5.63 5.08
C PHE A 80 14.47 -4.92 3.96
N VAL A 81 15.62 -4.32 4.27
CA VAL A 81 16.51 -3.70 3.28
C VAL A 81 17.81 -4.48 3.25
N ILE A 82 18.17 -5.00 2.07
CA ILE A 82 19.40 -5.75 1.84
C ILE A 82 20.26 -5.09 0.76
N ASN A 83 21.57 -5.35 0.81
CA ASN A 83 22.48 -4.98 -0.26
C ASN A 83 22.71 -6.19 -1.17
N ARG A 84 22.31 -6.09 -2.45
CA ARG A 84 22.48 -7.16 -3.45
C ARG A 84 23.92 -7.64 -3.54
N ASN A 85 24.88 -6.73 -3.40
CA ASN A 85 26.31 -7.01 -3.52
C ASN A 85 26.92 -7.57 -2.24
N ASP A 86 26.15 -7.77 -1.17
CA ASP A 86 26.61 -8.32 0.10
C ASP A 86 25.65 -9.39 0.64
N ARG A 87 25.95 -10.65 0.33
CA ARG A 87 25.17 -11.81 0.77
C ARG A 87 24.96 -11.90 2.28
N SER A 88 25.88 -11.39 3.09
CA SER A 88 25.72 -11.42 4.55
C SER A 88 24.45 -10.68 5.01
N THR A 89 24.06 -9.62 4.28
CA THR A 89 22.86 -8.85 4.59
C THR A 89 21.58 -9.65 4.39
N PHE A 90 21.55 -10.50 3.36
CA PHE A 90 20.45 -11.43 3.12
C PHE A 90 20.40 -12.55 4.16
N VAL A 91 21.55 -13.15 4.49
CA VAL A 91 21.62 -14.22 5.51
C VAL A 91 21.09 -13.73 6.87
N ASN A 92 21.43 -12.50 7.26
CA ASN A 92 20.92 -11.91 8.50
C ASN A 92 19.41 -11.67 8.49
N VAL A 93 18.82 -11.36 7.33
CA VAL A 93 17.35 -11.28 7.20
C VAL A 93 16.73 -12.67 7.32
N CYS A 94 17.34 -13.70 6.73
CA CYS A 94 16.88 -15.09 6.89
C CYS A 94 16.90 -15.53 8.36
N ASP A 95 17.98 -15.20 9.09
CA ASP A 95 18.11 -15.50 10.51
C ASP A 95 17.11 -14.72 11.38
N ALA A 96 16.88 -13.45 11.04
CA ALA A 96 15.87 -12.61 11.69
C ALA A 96 14.47 -13.18 11.50
N MET A 97 14.07 -13.52 10.27
CA MET A 97 12.76 -14.10 9.98
C MET A 97 12.54 -15.43 10.72
N ARG A 98 13.54 -16.30 10.75
CA ARG A 98 13.47 -17.55 11.53
C ARG A 98 13.29 -17.31 13.03
N SER A 99 13.85 -16.22 13.56
CA SER A 99 13.83 -15.92 15.00
C SER A 99 12.59 -15.17 15.45
N ILE A 100 12.00 -14.36 14.57
CA ILE A 100 10.71 -13.71 14.78
C ILE A 100 9.60 -14.75 15.00
N GLY A 101 9.75 -15.95 14.40
CA GLY A 101 8.86 -17.08 14.59
C GLY A 101 7.53 -16.93 13.85
N GLU A 102 6.66 -17.93 13.98
CA GLU A 102 5.38 -17.99 13.26
C GLU A 102 4.30 -17.06 13.86
N ASP A 103 4.51 -16.55 15.07
CA ASP A 103 3.51 -15.75 15.80
C ASP A 103 3.43 -14.30 15.30
N PHE A 104 4.47 -13.80 14.66
CA PHE A 104 4.47 -12.46 14.07
C PHE A 104 4.05 -12.52 12.61
N LYS A 105 2.82 -12.08 12.35
CA LYS A 105 2.23 -12.04 11.01
C LYS A 105 1.85 -10.60 10.67
N PRO A 106 2.76 -9.83 10.07
CA PRO A 106 2.43 -8.48 9.63
C PRO A 106 1.46 -8.57 8.45
N ASP A 107 0.59 -7.56 8.32
CA ASP A 107 -0.35 -7.43 7.19
C ASP A 107 0.40 -7.16 5.87
N ILE A 108 1.59 -6.58 5.96
CA ILE A 108 2.48 -6.33 4.82
C ILE A 108 3.94 -6.68 5.14
N SER A 109 4.58 -7.44 4.26
CA SER A 109 5.99 -7.81 4.36
C SER A 109 6.72 -7.60 3.04
N LEU A 110 7.74 -6.75 3.04
CA LEU A 110 8.51 -6.37 1.84
C LEU A 110 9.99 -6.67 2.01
N MET A 111 10.64 -7.16 0.95
CA MET A 111 12.10 -7.22 0.84
C MET A 111 12.58 -6.24 -0.23
N ILE A 112 13.31 -5.23 0.21
CA ILE A 112 13.89 -4.19 -0.61
C ILE A 112 15.34 -4.54 -0.93
N VAL A 113 15.64 -4.61 -2.22
CA VAL A 113 16.99 -4.85 -2.72
C VAL A 113 17.57 -3.53 -3.20
N SER A 114 18.69 -3.13 -2.59
CA SER A 114 19.53 -2.05 -3.10
C SER A 114 20.83 -2.60 -3.66
N SER A 115 21.23 -2.09 -4.82
CA SER A 115 22.50 -2.34 -5.48
C SER A 115 23.41 -1.14 -5.21
N SER A 116 23.94 -1.01 -3.99
CA SER A 116 24.96 0.01 -3.72
C SER A 116 26.19 -0.27 -4.59
N SER A 117 26.72 0.77 -5.23
CA SER A 117 27.92 0.72 -6.11
C SER A 117 29.23 0.37 -5.38
N THR A 118 29.15 0.05 -4.09
CA THR A 118 30.30 -0.42 -3.31
C THR A 118 30.59 -1.87 -3.67
N ILE A 119 31.76 -2.09 -4.28
CA ILE A 119 32.32 -3.42 -4.52
C ILE A 119 32.57 -4.05 -3.15
N SER A 120 31.64 -4.90 -2.72
CA SER A 120 31.82 -5.73 -1.53
C SER A 120 32.67 -6.95 -1.93
N GLY A 121 33.58 -7.39 -1.05
CA GLY A 121 34.33 -8.63 -1.23
C GLY A 121 33.49 -9.90 -1.04
N ASN A 122 32.20 -9.76 -0.70
CA ASN A 122 31.26 -10.87 -0.56
C ASN A 122 30.57 -11.16 -1.89
N SER A 123 30.18 -12.42 -2.09
CA SER A 123 29.39 -12.83 -3.25
C SER A 123 28.05 -12.07 -3.29
N ALA A 124 27.62 -11.63 -4.48
CA ALA A 124 26.28 -11.07 -4.66
C ALA A 124 25.18 -12.13 -4.45
N CYS A 125 24.00 -11.70 -4.04
CA CYS A 125 22.82 -12.56 -3.97
C CYS A 125 22.26 -12.84 -5.37
N ALA A 126 22.02 -14.12 -5.68
CA ALA A 126 21.35 -14.52 -6.91
C ALA A 126 19.87 -14.14 -6.85
N THR A 127 19.32 -13.57 -7.92
CA THR A 127 17.90 -13.15 -7.97
C THR A 127 16.95 -14.30 -7.65
N ALA A 128 17.17 -15.49 -8.21
CA ALA A 128 16.32 -16.65 -7.99
C ALA A 128 16.26 -17.09 -6.51
N GLU A 129 17.34 -16.89 -5.76
CA GLU A 129 17.37 -17.21 -4.33
C GLU A 129 16.54 -16.22 -3.52
N LEU A 130 16.67 -14.92 -3.83
CA LEU A 130 15.87 -13.87 -3.19
C LEU A 130 14.38 -14.08 -3.46
N GLU A 131 14.02 -14.39 -4.71
CA GLU A 131 12.64 -14.67 -5.13
C GLU A 131 12.06 -15.89 -4.40
N SER A 132 12.82 -16.99 -4.33
CA SER A 132 12.38 -18.21 -3.65
C SER A 132 12.14 -17.96 -2.16
N PHE A 133 13.06 -17.27 -1.49
CA PHE A 133 12.92 -16.94 -0.08
C PHE A 133 11.74 -16.01 0.19
N CYS A 134 11.52 -15.00 -0.66
CA CYS A 134 10.38 -14.10 -0.51
C CYS A 134 9.05 -14.83 -0.71
N LEU A 135 8.97 -15.73 -1.70
CA LEU A 135 7.79 -16.56 -1.94
C LEU A 135 7.47 -17.45 -0.74
N GLU A 136 8.47 -18.11 -0.17
CA GLU A 136 8.33 -19.00 1.00
C GLU A 136 7.86 -18.25 2.26
N ASN A 137 8.24 -16.98 2.41
CA ASN A 137 7.94 -16.16 3.58
C ASN A 137 6.79 -15.16 3.35
N CYS A 138 6.04 -15.31 2.25
CA CYS A 138 4.96 -14.38 1.87
C CYS A 138 5.40 -12.91 1.84
N MET A 139 6.62 -12.65 1.39
CA MET A 139 7.18 -11.31 1.22
C MET A 139 7.18 -10.91 -0.24
N GLU A 140 7.01 -9.62 -0.50
CA GLU A 140 7.17 -9.09 -1.84
C GLU A 140 8.60 -8.56 -2.06
N LEU A 141 9.26 -9.04 -3.10
CA LEU A 141 10.59 -8.59 -3.50
C LEU A 141 10.51 -7.34 -4.40
N ILE A 142 11.15 -6.25 -3.99
CA ILE A 142 11.20 -5.00 -4.75
C ILE A 142 12.66 -4.59 -4.95
N ASP A 143 13.08 -4.54 -6.21
CA ASP A 143 14.37 -3.95 -6.60
C ASP A 143 14.21 -2.43 -6.77
N ILE A 144 14.95 -1.64 -5.98
CA ILE A 144 14.92 -0.18 -6.08
C ILE A 144 15.73 0.33 -7.26
N ASP A 145 16.83 -0.34 -7.56
CA ASP A 145 17.81 0.10 -8.56
C ASP A 145 17.60 -0.61 -9.91
N GLY A 146 16.72 -1.61 -9.96
CA GLY A 146 16.38 -2.34 -11.16
C GLY A 146 15.79 -1.44 -12.23
N GLU A 147 16.52 -1.27 -13.34
CA GLU A 147 15.99 -0.58 -14.52
C GLU A 147 14.66 -1.23 -14.93
N GLY A 148 13.64 -0.40 -15.05
CA GLY A 148 12.38 -0.79 -15.67
C GLY A 148 12.69 -1.32 -17.06
N LYS A 149 12.71 -2.64 -17.24
CA LYS A 149 12.45 -3.20 -18.58
C LYS A 149 11.01 -2.78 -18.89
N SER A 150 10.86 -1.65 -19.56
CA SER A 150 9.66 -1.37 -20.33
C SER A 150 9.57 -2.50 -21.34
N THR A 151 8.76 -3.51 -21.02
CA THR A 151 8.28 -4.41 -22.05
C THR A 151 7.66 -3.52 -23.12
N LEU A 152 8.05 -3.72 -24.38
CA LEU A 152 7.64 -2.92 -25.54
C LEU A 152 6.13 -2.95 -25.85
N ASN A 153 5.31 -3.37 -24.88
CA ASN A 153 3.85 -3.40 -24.92
C ASN A 153 3.35 -2.55 -23.75
N GLY A 154 2.95 -1.31 -24.05
CA GLY A 154 2.57 -0.29 -23.06
C GLY A 154 1.21 -0.52 -22.41
N ASP A 155 1.09 -1.50 -21.50
CA ASP A 155 -0.07 -1.57 -20.59
C ASP A 155 0.22 -2.17 -19.20
N ASP A 156 1.35 -2.84 -18.96
CA ASP A 156 1.74 -3.30 -17.61
C ASP A 156 2.89 -2.48 -17.06
N THR A 157 2.61 -1.24 -16.67
CA THR A 157 3.55 -0.50 -15.80
C THR A 157 3.43 -1.12 -14.41
N GLN A 158 4.06 -2.27 -14.18
CA GLN A 158 4.35 -2.69 -12.81
C GLN A 158 5.05 -1.49 -12.16
N CYS A 159 4.39 -0.84 -11.21
CA CYS A 159 5.02 0.17 -10.38
C CYS A 159 6.25 -0.52 -9.78
N ARG A 160 7.45 0.01 -10.04
CA ARG A 160 8.73 -0.50 -9.54
C ARG A 160 9.29 0.47 -8.50
N GLY A 161 10.28 0.02 -7.72
CA GLY A 161 10.95 0.84 -6.72
C GLY A 161 9.98 1.47 -5.72
N LEU A 162 10.16 2.76 -5.43
CA LEU A 162 9.39 3.48 -4.40
C LEU A 162 7.89 3.59 -4.72
N SER A 163 7.50 3.64 -5.99
CA SER A 163 6.09 3.63 -6.39
C SER A 163 5.41 2.34 -5.94
N ARG A 164 6.09 1.20 -6.11
CA ARG A 164 5.55 -0.10 -5.69
C ARG A 164 5.38 -0.18 -4.18
N VAL A 165 6.41 0.27 -3.46
CA VAL A 165 6.42 0.31 -1.99
C VAL A 165 5.24 1.13 -1.51
N LEU A 166 5.05 2.34 -2.07
CA LEU A 166 3.95 3.20 -1.69
C LEU A 166 2.59 2.56 -1.97
N GLU A 167 2.40 1.92 -3.12
CA GLU A 167 1.14 1.23 -3.44
C GLU A 167 0.85 0.07 -2.50
N ALA A 168 1.86 -0.72 -2.14
CA ALA A 168 1.71 -1.80 -1.18
C ALA A 168 1.28 -1.24 0.19
N LEU A 169 1.95 -0.19 0.66
CA LEU A 169 1.59 0.50 1.91
C LEU A 169 0.18 1.13 1.82
N GLN A 170 -0.19 1.72 0.70
CA GLN A 170 -1.52 2.32 0.46
C GLN A 170 -2.63 1.27 0.27
N SER A 171 -2.28 0.00 0.06
CA SER A 171 -3.25 -1.09 -0.05
C SER A 171 -3.39 -1.87 1.25
N THR A 172 -2.60 -1.54 2.27
CA THR A 172 -2.65 -2.17 3.59
C THR A 172 -3.75 -1.52 4.43
N MET A 173 -4.49 -2.34 5.19
CA MET A 173 -5.53 -1.87 6.11
C MET A 173 -4.92 -1.48 7.45
N TRP A 174 -4.53 -0.21 7.59
CA TRP A 174 -3.91 0.30 8.81
C TRP A 174 -4.94 0.57 9.92
N THR A 175 -4.62 0.21 11.16
CA THR A 175 -5.47 0.52 12.33
C THR A 175 -5.63 2.02 12.60
N SER A 176 -4.77 2.85 12.02
CA SER A 176 -4.85 4.32 12.06
C SER A 176 -5.60 4.96 10.88
N MET A 177 -6.25 4.18 10.01
CA MET A 177 -6.99 4.72 8.86
C MET A 177 -8.16 5.62 9.28
N GLN A 178 -8.31 6.76 8.60
CA GLN A 178 -9.42 7.69 8.74
C GLN A 178 -10.04 7.94 7.36
N LYS A 179 -11.38 7.83 7.23
CA LYS A 179 -12.11 8.12 5.98
C LYS A 179 -11.90 9.59 5.61
N ILE A 180 -11.48 9.85 4.37
CA ILE A 180 -11.45 11.19 3.82
C ILE A 180 -12.85 11.51 3.30
N VAL A 181 -13.48 12.52 3.90
CA VAL A 181 -14.72 13.08 3.36
C VAL A 181 -14.31 14.06 2.26
N PRO A 182 -14.75 13.87 1.00
CA PRO A 182 -14.48 14.82 -0.06
C PRO A 182 -15.00 16.21 0.34
N LYS A 183 -14.14 17.23 0.27
CA LYS A 183 -14.59 18.62 0.46
C LYS A 183 -15.53 18.95 -0.71
N THR A 184 -16.84 18.95 -0.46
CA THR A 184 -17.82 19.55 -1.36
C THR A 184 -17.40 21.01 -1.58
N LYS A 185 -17.13 21.37 -2.84
CA LYS A 185 -16.90 22.77 -3.19
C LYS A 185 -18.25 23.49 -3.07
N ASP A 186 -18.32 24.44 -2.15
CA ASP A 186 -19.34 25.49 -2.01
C ASP A 186 -20.81 25.02 -1.94
N GLU A 187 -21.24 24.54 -0.77
CA GLU A 187 -22.64 24.65 -0.38
C GLU A 187 -22.88 26.00 0.32
N LYS A 188 -23.38 26.96 -0.46
CA LYS A 188 -24.08 28.11 0.10
C LYS A 188 -25.30 27.62 0.85
N SER A 189 -25.29 27.91 2.15
CA SER A 189 -26.42 27.93 3.07
C SER A 189 -27.79 28.09 2.41
N ILE A 190 -28.60 27.04 2.46
CA ILE A 190 -30.06 27.16 2.52
C ILE A 190 -30.49 26.38 3.74
N VAL A 191 -30.64 27.08 4.86
CA VAL A 191 -31.37 26.57 6.02
C VAL A 191 -32.81 27.06 5.89
N SER A 192 -33.75 26.13 6.05
CA SER A 192 -35.07 26.24 6.69
C SER A 192 -36.21 25.72 5.82
N ALA A 193 -36.64 24.48 6.05
CA ALA A 193 -38.05 24.16 6.22
C ALA A 193 -38.20 22.76 6.82
N SER A 194 -38.93 22.71 7.92
CA SER A 194 -39.24 21.59 8.78
C SER A 194 -40.34 20.66 8.22
N GLU A 195 -40.38 19.45 8.78
CA GLU A 195 -41.53 18.54 8.93
C GLU A 195 -42.14 17.89 7.68
N SER A 196 -42.11 16.55 7.61
CA SER A 196 -43.21 15.69 8.11
C SER A 196 -43.05 14.24 7.63
N LEU A 197 -43.33 13.31 8.54
CA LEU A 197 -43.46 11.87 8.27
C LEU A 197 -44.61 11.62 7.29
N LYS A 198 -44.34 10.94 6.17
CA LYS A 198 -45.34 10.14 5.44
C LYS A 198 -44.76 8.82 4.97
N ASP A 199 -45.39 7.78 5.50
CA ASP A 199 -45.48 6.42 4.98
C ASP A 199 -46.06 6.48 3.54
N ASP A 200 -45.31 6.00 2.55
CA ASP A 200 -45.82 5.74 1.20
C ASP A 200 -45.06 4.56 0.59
N THR A 201 -45.74 3.40 0.57
CA THR A 201 -45.36 2.14 -0.07
C THR A 201 -45.31 2.16 -1.61
N ASP A 202 -45.11 3.33 -2.22
CA ASP A 202 -45.05 3.53 -3.69
C ASP A 202 -43.64 3.87 -4.21
N ALA A 203 -42.61 3.87 -3.35
CA ALA A 203 -41.22 4.19 -3.72
C ALA A 203 -40.38 3.00 -4.25
N LEU A 204 -40.94 1.78 -4.28
CA LEU A 204 -40.19 0.56 -4.65
C LEU A 204 -40.11 0.32 -6.17
N ASP A 205 -40.95 0.97 -6.98
CA ASP A 205 -41.00 0.74 -8.43
C ASP A 205 -39.90 1.52 -9.19
N GLY A 206 -39.69 2.79 -8.82
CA GLY A 206 -38.66 3.64 -9.45
C GLY A 206 -37.21 3.25 -9.12
N GLY A 207 -36.98 2.61 -7.96
CA GLY A 207 -35.67 2.10 -7.58
C GLY A 207 -35.28 0.81 -8.32
N LEU A 208 -36.26 -0.05 -8.63
CA LEU A 208 -36.04 -1.31 -9.31
C LEU A 208 -35.77 -1.11 -10.80
N GLU A 209 -36.52 -0.22 -11.48
CA GLU A 209 -36.25 0.14 -12.88
C GLU A 209 -34.87 0.80 -13.07
N ALA A 210 -34.44 1.62 -12.11
CA ALA A 210 -33.12 2.22 -12.09
C ALA A 210 -32.01 1.17 -11.90
N PHE A 211 -32.25 0.17 -11.05
CA PHE A 211 -31.33 -0.96 -10.84
C PHE A 211 -31.26 -1.89 -12.06
N GLU A 212 -32.39 -2.21 -12.67
CA GLU A 212 -32.46 -3.01 -13.91
C GLU A 212 -31.76 -2.31 -15.08
N SER A 213 -31.95 -0.99 -15.22
CA SER A 213 -31.24 -0.18 -16.20
C SER A 213 -29.72 -0.22 -15.98
N LEU A 214 -29.27 -0.22 -14.73
CA LEU A 214 -27.84 -0.31 -14.38
C LEU A 214 -27.27 -1.71 -14.69
N LEU A 215 -28.02 -2.78 -14.41
CA LEU A 215 -27.62 -4.16 -14.74
C LEU A 215 -27.49 -4.38 -16.25
N LEU A 216 -28.43 -3.83 -17.03
CA LEU A 216 -28.36 -3.84 -18.49
C LEU A 216 -27.15 -3.05 -19.00
N GLN A 217 -26.84 -1.90 -18.37
CA GLN A 217 -25.65 -1.12 -18.68
C GLN A 217 -24.35 -1.90 -18.38
N VAL A 218 -24.28 -2.63 -17.27
CA VAL A 218 -23.13 -3.49 -16.92
C VAL A 218 -22.97 -4.67 -17.89
N GLN A 219 -24.08 -5.29 -18.31
CA GLN A 219 -24.04 -6.34 -19.35
C GLN A 219 -23.53 -5.79 -20.68
N GLN A 220 -23.95 -4.59 -21.07
CA GLN A 220 -23.51 -3.94 -22.31
C GLN A 220 -22.04 -3.52 -22.27
N VAL A 221 -21.54 -3.08 -21.11
CA VAL A 221 -20.10 -2.84 -20.87
C VAL A 221 -19.31 -4.15 -20.94
N ARG A 222 -19.85 -5.26 -20.43
CA ARG A 222 -19.22 -6.59 -20.52
C ARG A 222 -19.13 -7.09 -21.97
N GLU A 223 -20.19 -6.93 -22.77
CA GLU A 223 -20.19 -7.33 -24.18
C GLU A 223 -19.25 -6.50 -25.04
N ASN A 224 -19.15 -5.19 -24.76
CA ASN A 224 -18.26 -4.27 -25.47
C ASN A 224 -16.82 -4.26 -24.94
N GLY A 225 -16.58 -4.82 -23.75
CA GLY A 225 -15.29 -4.80 -23.05
C GLY A 225 -14.15 -5.52 -23.78
N SER A 226 -14.46 -6.36 -24.77
CA SER A 226 -13.47 -6.99 -25.65
C SER A 226 -12.81 -6.01 -26.65
N LYS A 227 -13.33 -4.78 -26.78
CA LYS A 227 -12.83 -3.75 -27.72
C LYS A 227 -12.30 -2.48 -27.05
N VAL A 228 -12.23 -2.44 -25.72
CA VAL A 228 -12.04 -1.18 -24.97
C VAL A 228 -10.78 -1.26 -24.08
N SER A 229 -9.94 -0.23 -24.17
CA SER A 229 -8.70 -0.07 -23.39
C SER A 229 -8.96 -0.15 -21.87
N HIS A 230 -7.98 -0.64 -21.11
CA HIS A 230 -8.06 -0.87 -19.67
C HIS A 230 -8.43 0.39 -18.88
N GLU A 231 -7.97 1.58 -19.30
CA GLU A 231 -8.32 2.85 -18.66
C GLU A 231 -9.83 3.18 -18.72
N ILE A 232 -10.48 2.86 -19.84
CA ILE A 232 -11.91 3.12 -20.02
C ILE A 232 -12.71 2.11 -19.17
N ARG A 233 -12.30 0.83 -19.17
CA ARG A 233 -12.89 -0.19 -18.30
C ARG A 233 -12.81 0.18 -16.81
N ARG A 234 -11.67 0.74 -16.37
CA ARG A 234 -11.50 1.20 -14.98
C ARG A 234 -12.41 2.37 -14.65
N ARG A 235 -12.53 3.36 -15.55
CA ARG A 235 -13.42 4.52 -15.37
C ARG A 235 -14.90 4.12 -15.34
N ASP A 236 -15.29 3.16 -16.17
CA ASP A 236 -16.67 2.68 -16.24
C ASP A 236 -17.02 1.89 -14.98
N ALA A 237 -16.11 1.06 -14.47
CA ALA A 237 -16.28 0.37 -13.20
C ALA A 237 -16.38 1.35 -12.01
N GLU A 238 -15.58 2.42 -12.00
CA GLU A 238 -15.65 3.50 -10.99
C GLU A 238 -17.02 4.20 -11.02
N GLN A 239 -17.56 4.52 -12.21
CA GLN A 239 -18.90 5.10 -12.33
C GLN A 239 -20.01 4.15 -11.88
N VAL A 240 -19.92 2.86 -12.23
CA VAL A 240 -20.91 1.87 -11.84
C VAL A 240 -20.92 1.69 -10.32
N ALA A 241 -19.75 1.62 -9.68
CA ALA A 241 -19.63 1.49 -8.23
C ALA A 241 -20.25 2.70 -7.49
N ILE A 242 -19.99 3.93 -7.97
CA ILE A 242 -20.57 5.14 -7.38
C ILE A 242 -22.11 5.15 -7.53
N LYS A 243 -22.63 4.79 -8.71
CA LYS A 243 -24.08 4.71 -8.94
C LYS A 243 -24.75 3.66 -8.05
N LEU A 244 -24.12 2.49 -7.90
CA LEU A 244 -24.61 1.42 -7.05
C LEU A 244 -24.62 1.85 -5.57
N TRP A 245 -23.57 2.54 -5.13
CA TRP A 245 -23.46 3.05 -3.76
C TRP A 245 -24.58 4.05 -3.42
N ASN A 246 -24.87 4.98 -4.33
CA ASN A 246 -25.94 5.96 -4.14
C ASN A 246 -27.34 5.35 -4.17
N LEU A 247 -27.54 4.30 -4.97
CA LEU A 247 -28.85 3.65 -5.12
C LEU A 247 -29.20 2.75 -3.92
N LEU A 248 -28.20 2.19 -3.23
CA LEU A 248 -28.41 1.35 -2.05
C LEU A 248 -28.79 2.15 -0.80
N GLY A 249 -28.90 3.48 -0.88
CA GLY A 249 -29.42 4.31 0.20
C GLY A 249 -28.58 4.27 1.48
N CYS A 250 -27.28 3.94 1.38
CA CYS A 250 -26.32 4.22 2.46
C CYS A 250 -26.07 5.74 2.51
N GLU A 251 -27.10 6.50 2.84
CA GLU A 251 -26.98 7.84 3.38
C GLU A 251 -26.52 7.66 4.83
N ASP A 252 -25.38 8.26 5.18
CA ASP A 252 -24.79 8.18 6.52
C ASP A 252 -25.76 8.90 7.51
N ASP A 253 -26.53 8.15 8.32
CA ASP A 253 -27.19 8.64 9.55
C ASP A 253 -26.14 8.96 10.65
#